data_AF-A0A1P8WL01-F1
#
_entry.id   AF-A0A1P8WL01-F1
#
_cell.length_a   1.000
_cell.length_b   1.000
_cell.length_c   1.000
_cell.angle_alpha   90.00
_cell.angle_beta   90.00
_cell.angle_gamma   90.00
#
_symmetry.space_group_name_H-M   'P 1'
#
loop_
_entity.id
_entity.type
_entity.pdbx_description
1 polymer ?
#
loop_
_entity_poly.entity_id
_entity_poly.type
_entity_poly.pdbx_seq_one_letter_code
_entity_poly.pdbx_strand_id
1 'polypeptide(L)'
;MNIQTQPGKRNGSALLDIIAASIVTALVLVPSVNIMRRSMNVNNRIVIRQEMATACSSLLEQQMADAALTFRALKIEGRTSVNTETLGYRVIRSDHSDYGGIPKQLMGISVTVWHDANKNRRIDTQESRFELYSKVARTDS
;
A
#
# COMPACT_ATOMS: atom_id res chain seq x y z
N MET A 1 -23.36 -72.34 -30.04
CA MET A 1 -23.38 -70.88 -30.07
C MET A 1 -22.28 -70.42 -29.12
N ASN A 2 -21.13 -70.01 -29.66
CA ASN A 2 -19.88 -69.87 -28.91
C ASN A 2 -19.69 -68.38 -28.55
N ILE A 3 -19.72 -68.04 -27.25
CA ILE A 3 -19.51 -66.66 -26.77
C ILE A 3 -18.00 -66.47 -26.62
N GLN A 4 -17.38 -65.75 -27.56
CA GLN A 4 -15.99 -65.30 -27.42
C GLN A 4 -15.93 -64.12 -26.45
N THR A 5 -15.40 -64.35 -25.26
CA THR A 5 -14.95 -63.30 -24.34
C THR A 5 -13.58 -62.77 -24.82
N GLN A 6 -13.55 -61.54 -25.34
CA GLN A 6 -12.27 -60.88 -25.65
C GLN A 6 -11.55 -60.47 -24.36
N PRO A 7 -10.25 -60.77 -24.21
CA PRO A 7 -9.49 -60.41 -23.03
C PRO A 7 -9.14 -58.91 -23.03
N GLY A 8 -9.47 -58.23 -21.93
CA GLY A 8 -9.27 -56.80 -21.73
C GLY A 8 -7.80 -56.38 -21.77
N LYS A 9 -7.39 -55.75 -22.88
CA LYS A 9 -6.11 -55.06 -23.02
C LYS A 9 -6.32 -53.56 -22.74
N ARG A 10 -6.53 -53.18 -21.48
CA ARG A 10 -6.89 -51.78 -21.09
C ARG A 10 -5.92 -51.07 -20.15
N ASN A 11 -4.82 -51.71 -19.75
CA ASN A 11 -3.97 -51.16 -18.68
C ASN A 11 -2.89 -50.17 -19.17
N GLY A 12 -2.38 -50.32 -20.40
CA GLY A 12 -1.35 -49.44 -20.95
C GLY A 12 -1.87 -48.06 -21.38
N SER A 13 -3.10 -48.00 -21.90
CA SER A 13 -3.75 -46.75 -22.28
C SER A 13 -4.08 -45.88 -21.06
N ALA A 14 -4.52 -46.49 -19.95
CA ALA A 14 -4.87 -45.77 -18.73
C ALA A 14 -3.64 -45.13 -18.05
N LEU A 15 -2.50 -45.83 -18.04
CA LEU A 15 -1.24 -45.27 -17.52
C LEU A 15 -0.75 -44.08 -18.34
N LEU A 16 -0.82 -44.16 -19.66
CA LEU A 16 -0.47 -43.04 -20.55
C LEU A 16 -1.40 -41.84 -20.33
N ASP A 17 -2.70 -42.07 -20.13
CA ASP A 17 -3.67 -41.00 -19.88
C ASP A 17 -3.39 -40.27 -18.56
N ILE A 18 -3.02 -41.00 -17.50
CA ILE A 18 -2.64 -40.42 -16.20
C ILE A 18 -1.33 -39.61 -16.32
N ILE A 19 -0.35 -40.11 -17.08
CA ILE A 19 0.90 -39.38 -17.32
C ILE A 19 0.61 -38.12 -18.14
N ALA A 20 -0.20 -38.21 -19.19
CA ALA A 20 -0.60 -37.05 -19.99
C ALA A 20 -1.35 -36.01 -19.14
N ALA A 21 -2.33 -36.45 -18.34
CA ALA A 21 -3.09 -35.58 -17.45
C ALA A 21 -2.20 -34.90 -16.39
N SER A 22 -1.25 -35.62 -15.80
CA SER A 22 -0.32 -35.05 -14.82
C SER A 22 0.63 -34.02 -15.43
N ILE A 23 1.14 -34.26 -16.65
CA ILE A 23 1.97 -33.29 -17.38
C ILE A 23 1.16 -32.03 -17.70
N VAL A 24 -0.05 -32.17 -18.23
CA VAL A 24 -0.94 -31.04 -18.54
C VAL A 24 -1.25 -30.24 -17.28
N THR A 25 -1.55 -30.93 -16.17
CA THR A 25 -1.81 -30.28 -14.88
C THR A 25 -0.57 -29.52 -14.38
N ALA A 26 0.62 -30.10 -14.47
CA ALA A 26 1.87 -29.43 -14.08
C ALA A 26 2.16 -28.20 -14.94
N LEU A 27 1.93 -28.29 -16.26
CA LEU A 27 2.11 -27.18 -17.20
C LEU A 27 1.19 -26.00 -16.91
N VAL A 28 -0.02 -26.25 -16.40
CA VAL A 28 -0.97 -25.19 -16.02
C VAL A 28 -0.67 -24.66 -14.62
N LEU A 29 -0.28 -25.52 -13.68
CA LEU A 29 -0.15 -25.16 -12.27
C LEU A 29 1.07 -24.24 -12.02
N VAL A 30 2.20 -24.50 -12.66
CA VAL A 30 3.43 -23.69 -12.52
C VAL A 30 3.21 -22.20 -12.89
N PRO A 31 2.72 -21.85 -14.09
CA PRO A 31 2.46 -20.45 -14.42
C PRO A 31 1.36 -19.84 -13.54
N SER A 32 0.35 -20.63 -13.13
CA SER A 32 -0.72 -20.15 -12.25
C SER A 32 -0.18 -19.70 -10.88
N VAL A 33 0.70 -20.48 -10.27
CA VAL A 33 1.36 -20.11 -8.99
C VAL A 33 2.21 -18.86 -9.16
N ASN A 34 2.92 -18.71 -10.29
CA ASN A 34 3.71 -17.52 -10.56
C ASN A 34 2.84 -16.26 -10.71
N ILE A 35 1.68 -16.37 -11.36
CA ILE A 35 0.71 -15.26 -11.45
C ILE A 35 0.17 -14.91 -10.07
N MET A 36 -0.21 -15.91 -9.25
CA MET A 36 -0.69 -15.68 -7.89
C MET A 36 0.35 -14.94 -7.04
N ARG A 37 1.63 -15.35 -7.08
CA ARG A 37 2.71 -14.66 -6.34
C ARG A 37 2.88 -13.21 -6.79
N ARG A 38 2.82 -12.95 -8.10
CA ARG A 38 2.87 -11.58 -8.62
C ARG A 38 1.67 -10.77 -8.15
N SER A 39 0.47 -11.35 -8.18
CA SER A 39 -0.75 -10.71 -7.71
C SER A 39 -0.68 -10.36 -6.22
N MET A 40 -0.15 -11.26 -5.38
CA MET A 40 0.04 -11.00 -3.94
C MET A 40 0.99 -9.82 -3.70
N ASN A 41 2.09 -9.75 -4.44
CA ASN A 41 3.05 -8.64 -4.33
C ASN A 41 2.42 -7.30 -4.73
N VAL A 42 1.61 -7.29 -5.79
CA VAL A 42 0.87 -6.09 -6.22
C VAL A 42 -0.16 -5.70 -5.16
N ASN A 43 -0.91 -6.66 -4.64
CA ASN A 43 -1.91 -6.41 -3.61
C ASN A 43 -1.29 -5.80 -2.35
N ASN A 44 -0.14 -6.34 -1.90
CA ASN A 44 0.56 -5.79 -0.73
C ASN A 44 0.97 -4.32 -0.93
N ARG A 45 1.44 -3.97 -2.13
CA ARG A 45 1.77 -2.56 -2.46
C ARG A 45 0.55 -1.66 -2.44
N ILE A 46 -0.61 -2.16 -2.86
CA ILE A 46 -1.87 -1.39 -2.82
C ILE A 46 -2.31 -1.18 -1.37
N VAL A 47 -2.25 -2.22 -0.54
CA VAL A 47 -2.58 -2.14 0.89
C VAL A 47 -1.72 -1.09 1.59
N ILE A 48 -0.40 -1.15 1.43
CA ILE A 48 0.52 -0.17 2.03
C ILE A 48 0.18 1.27 1.56
N ARG A 49 -0.16 1.46 0.28
CA ARG A 49 -0.56 2.78 -0.23
C ARG A 49 -1.87 3.27 0.38
N GLN A 50 -2.84 2.39 0.55
CA GLN A 50 -4.11 2.72 1.18
C GLN A 50 -3.93 3.09 2.66
N GLU A 51 -3.08 2.36 3.37
CA GLU A 51 -2.70 2.67 4.76
C GLU A 51 -2.00 4.03 4.86
N MET A 52 -1.03 4.32 3.98
CA MET A 52 -0.37 5.63 3.94
C MET A 52 -1.35 6.77 3.67
N ALA A 53 -2.28 6.59 2.72
CA ALA A 53 -3.29 7.60 2.41
C ALA A 53 -4.22 7.87 3.61
N THR A 54 -4.66 6.80 4.29
CA THR A 54 -5.53 6.89 5.46
C THR A 54 -4.82 7.57 6.63
N ALA A 55 -3.58 7.17 6.92
CA ALA A 55 -2.75 7.80 7.95
C ALA A 55 -2.49 9.28 7.64
N CYS A 56 -2.22 9.61 6.37
CA CYS A 56 -1.99 10.99 5.95
C CYS A 56 -3.25 11.86 6.12
N SER A 57 -4.43 11.34 5.75
CA SER A 57 -5.71 12.06 5.95
C SER A 57 -6.00 12.30 7.43
N SER A 58 -5.87 11.25 8.25
CA SER A 58 -6.11 11.35 9.69
C SER A 58 -5.18 12.35 10.37
N LEU A 59 -3.88 12.33 10.02
CA LEU A 59 -2.91 13.31 10.52
C LEU A 59 -3.25 14.73 10.03
N LEU A 60 -3.63 14.89 8.77
CA LEU A 60 -3.99 16.20 8.23
C LEU A 60 -5.21 16.79 8.97
N GLU A 61 -6.26 16.00 9.15
CA GLU A 61 -7.47 16.41 9.86
C GLU A 61 -7.17 16.80 11.31
N GLN A 62 -6.38 16.01 12.02
CA GLN A 62 -5.94 16.34 13.38
C GLN A 62 -5.17 17.67 13.43
N GLN A 63 -4.27 17.89 12.48
CA GLN A 63 -3.43 19.08 12.45
C GLN A 63 -4.19 20.31 11.99
N MET A 64 -5.19 20.16 11.12
CA MET A 64 -6.13 21.21 10.76
C MET A 64 -6.96 21.65 11.96
N ALA A 65 -7.49 20.70 12.74
CA ALA A 65 -8.25 21.01 13.95
C ALA A 65 -7.39 21.75 14.99
N ASP A 66 -6.18 21.27 15.27
CA ASP A 66 -5.26 21.94 16.20
C ASP A 66 -4.79 23.32 15.68
N ALA A 67 -4.61 23.46 14.36
CA ALA A 67 -4.25 24.74 13.75
C ALA A 67 -5.38 25.76 13.79
N ALA A 68 -6.64 25.32 13.63
CA ALA A 68 -7.81 26.17 13.76
C ALA A 68 -7.95 26.74 15.18
N LEU A 69 -7.56 25.96 16.20
CA LEU A 69 -7.61 26.38 17.61
C LEU A 69 -6.43 27.26 18.02
N THR A 70 -5.21 26.91 17.59
CA THR A 70 -3.98 27.52 18.13
C THR A 70 -3.28 28.48 17.18
N PHE A 71 -3.53 28.34 15.87
CA PHE A 71 -2.87 29.05 14.79
C PHE A 71 -1.33 29.11 14.96
N ARG A 72 -0.72 28.02 15.44
CA ARG A 72 0.71 27.96 15.77
C ARG A 72 1.51 27.19 14.73
N ALA A 73 2.58 27.83 14.23
CA ALA A 73 3.55 27.17 13.38
C ALA A 73 4.20 25.98 14.09
N LEU A 74 4.42 24.90 13.34
CA LEU A 74 4.88 23.64 13.91
C LEU A 74 5.60 22.81 12.84
N LYS A 75 6.64 22.11 13.25
CA LYS A 75 7.25 21.04 12.46
C LYS A 75 7.42 19.82 13.35
N ILE A 76 6.77 18.72 12.99
CA ILE A 76 6.87 17.44 13.71
C ILE A 76 7.25 16.35 12.72
N GLU A 77 8.09 15.44 13.18
CA GLU A 77 8.39 14.19 12.50
C GLU A 77 8.22 13.04 13.48
N GLY A 78 7.77 11.90 13.00
CA GLY A 78 7.52 10.75 13.86
C GLY A 78 7.30 9.48 13.07
N ARG A 79 6.85 8.45 13.80
CA ARG A 79 6.48 7.15 13.22
C ARG A 79 5.07 6.82 13.65
N THR A 80 4.34 6.21 12.73
CA THR A 80 3.07 5.58 13.02
C THR A 80 3.13 4.16 12.49
N SER A 81 2.40 3.25 13.12
CA SER A 81 2.25 1.89 12.65
C SER A 81 0.78 1.68 12.31
N VAL A 82 0.51 1.32 11.07
CA VAL A 82 -0.80 0.80 10.66
C VAL A 82 -0.60 -0.68 10.42
N ASN A 83 -1.37 -1.52 11.11
CA ASN A 83 -1.23 -2.97 11.09
C ASN A 83 0.20 -3.44 11.43
N THR A 84 0.96 -3.89 10.44
CA THR A 84 2.31 -4.47 10.61
C THR A 84 3.43 -3.63 10.05
N GLU A 85 3.11 -2.56 9.30
CA GLU A 85 4.10 -1.75 8.61
C GLU A 85 4.41 -0.47 9.38
N THR A 86 5.70 -0.12 9.40
CA THR A 86 6.15 1.12 10.04
C THR A 86 6.17 2.23 9.00
N LEU A 87 5.35 3.26 9.22
CA LEU A 87 5.27 4.44 8.38
C LEU A 87 5.97 5.60 9.07
N GLY A 88 6.80 6.32 8.32
CA GLY A 88 7.31 7.62 8.74
C GLY A 88 6.29 8.71 8.42
N TYR A 89 6.22 9.74 9.25
CA TYR A 89 5.42 10.91 8.93
C TYR A 89 6.14 12.21 9.28
N ARG A 90 5.78 13.27 8.55
CA ARG A 90 6.21 14.64 8.75
C ARG A 90 5.01 15.55 8.60
N VAL A 91 4.86 16.48 9.54
CA VAL A 91 3.86 17.55 9.51
C VAL A 91 4.59 18.88 9.54
N ILE A 92 4.21 19.77 8.65
CA ILE A 92 4.64 21.16 8.64
C ILE A 92 3.40 22.06 8.67
N ARG A 93 3.37 23.00 9.61
CA ARG A 93 2.39 24.07 9.70
C ARG A 93 3.12 25.40 9.71
N SER A 94 2.78 26.28 8.79
CA SER A 94 3.42 27.59 8.71
C SER A 94 2.53 28.60 7.99
N ASP A 95 2.53 29.83 8.48
CA ASP A 95 1.92 31.00 7.82
C ASP A 95 2.91 31.74 6.90
N HIS A 96 4.12 31.20 6.71
CA HIS A 96 5.10 31.74 5.79
C HIS A 96 4.74 31.42 4.33
N SER A 97 5.08 32.33 3.41
CA SER A 97 4.76 32.22 1.98
C SER A 97 5.37 30.98 1.33
N ASP A 98 6.57 30.58 1.75
CA ASP A 98 7.27 29.38 1.25
C ASP A 98 6.49 28.08 1.50
N TYR A 99 5.58 28.08 2.46
CA TYR A 99 4.69 26.95 2.78
C TYR A 99 3.24 27.22 2.38
N GLY A 100 3.01 28.22 1.52
CA GLY A 100 1.69 28.60 1.02
C GLY A 100 0.82 29.36 2.02
N GLY A 101 1.41 29.88 3.11
CA GLY A 101 0.74 30.70 4.11
C GLY A 101 0.73 32.19 3.79
N ILE A 102 -0.02 32.94 4.59
CA ILE A 102 -0.02 34.41 4.67
C ILE A 102 0.15 34.76 6.16
N PRO A 103 1.17 35.54 6.54
CA PRO A 103 1.48 35.80 7.94
C PRO A 103 0.27 36.29 8.73
N LYS A 104 -0.01 35.64 9.86
CA LYS A 104 -1.14 35.93 10.77
C LYS A 104 -2.54 35.82 10.14
N GLN A 105 -2.70 35.31 8.92
CA GLN A 105 -3.98 35.24 8.22
C GLN A 105 -4.31 33.84 7.70
N LEU A 106 -3.34 33.16 7.10
CA LEU A 106 -3.52 31.86 6.47
C LEU A 106 -2.34 30.93 6.80
N MET A 107 -2.63 29.79 7.39
CA MET A 107 -1.63 28.77 7.70
C MET A 107 -1.69 27.65 6.66
N GLY A 108 -0.57 27.41 5.97
CA GLY A 108 -0.37 26.21 5.16
C GLY A 108 -0.04 25.02 6.04
N ILE A 109 -0.67 23.90 5.76
CA ILE A 109 -0.47 22.62 6.45
C ILE A 109 -0.08 21.58 5.41
N SER A 110 1.08 20.97 5.61
CA SER A 110 1.61 19.90 4.77
C SER A 110 1.81 18.66 5.64
N VAL A 111 1.24 17.54 5.20
CA VAL A 111 1.46 16.24 5.82
C VAL A 111 2.05 15.31 4.79
N THR A 112 3.19 14.72 5.11
CA THR A 112 3.87 13.72 4.28
C THR A 112 3.97 12.43 5.09
N VAL A 113 3.48 11.33 4.53
CA VAL A 113 3.64 9.98 5.08
C VAL A 113 4.42 9.14 4.08
N TRP A 114 5.35 8.31 4.56
CA TRP A 114 6.14 7.43 3.70
C TRP A 114 6.32 6.05 4.30
N HIS A 115 6.54 5.07 3.45
CA HIS A 115 6.90 3.71 3.85
C HIS A 115 8.41 3.63 4.06
N ASP A 116 8.82 3.55 5.33
CA ASP A 116 10.22 3.50 5.78
C ASP A 116 10.75 2.06 5.68
N ALA A 117 10.94 1.60 4.44
CA ALA A 117 11.27 0.21 4.14
C ALA A 117 12.67 -0.18 4.66
N ASN A 118 13.59 0.78 4.70
CA ASN A 118 14.96 0.57 5.20
C ASN A 118 15.14 0.95 6.69
N LYS A 119 14.07 1.44 7.34
CA LYS A 119 14.03 1.81 8.77
C LYS A 119 14.99 2.94 9.16
N ASN A 120 15.42 3.77 8.21
CA ASN A 120 16.38 4.85 8.43
C ASN A 120 15.72 6.16 8.90
N ARG A 121 14.39 6.21 8.95
CA ARG A 121 13.58 7.35 9.42
C ARG A 121 13.74 8.63 8.59
N ARG A 122 14.21 8.51 7.34
CA ARG A 122 14.35 9.62 6.41
C ARG A 122 13.53 9.32 5.17
N ILE A 123 13.02 10.36 4.54
CA ILE A 123 12.40 10.22 3.22
C ILE A 123 13.53 10.05 2.22
N ASP A 124 13.66 8.84 1.67
CA ASP A 124 14.56 8.59 0.56
C ASP A 124 13.83 8.72 -0.79
N THR A 125 14.57 9.06 -1.84
CA THR A 125 14.00 9.24 -3.19
C THR A 125 13.39 7.97 -3.79
N GLN A 126 13.68 6.81 -3.22
CA GLN A 126 13.14 5.51 -3.68
C GLN A 126 11.93 5.03 -2.87
N GLU A 127 11.58 5.71 -1.79
CA GLU A 127 10.47 5.31 -0.93
C GLU A 127 9.14 5.86 -1.44
N SER A 128 8.10 5.04 -1.32
CA SER A 128 6.75 5.49 -1.64
C SER A 128 6.30 6.48 -0.58
N ARG A 129 5.86 7.66 -1.03
CA ARG A 129 5.33 8.71 -0.17
C ARG A 129 3.96 9.17 -0.64
N PHE A 130 3.16 9.61 0.32
CA PHE A 130 1.88 10.25 0.11
C PHE A 130 1.90 11.60 0.80
N GLU A 131 1.41 12.62 0.12
CA GLU A 131 1.50 13.99 0.62
C GLU A 131 0.17 14.69 0.39
N LEU A 132 -0.32 15.32 1.45
CA LEU A 132 -1.52 16.14 1.40
C LEU A 132 -1.22 17.53 1.91
N TYR A 133 -1.88 18.49 1.28
CA TYR A 133 -1.78 19.89 1.62
C TYR A 133 -3.17 20.44 1.91
N SER A 134 -3.25 21.28 2.93
CA SER A 134 -4.45 22.05 3.25
C SER A 134 -4.06 23.42 3.78
N LYS A 135 -5.05 24.28 3.94
CA LYS A 135 -4.88 25.61 4.53
C LYS A 135 -5.96 25.87 5.55
N VAL A 136 -5.59 26.58 6.61
CA VAL A 136 -6.51 27.02 7.66
C VAL A 136 -6.40 28.54 7.76
N ALA A 137 -7.52 29.22 7.59
CA ALA A 137 -7.62 30.66 7.80
C ALA A 137 -7.82 30.95 9.29
N ARG A 138 -7.28 32.07 9.75
CA ARG A 138 -7.52 32.55 11.11
C ARG A 138 -8.96 33.06 11.21
N THR A 139 -9.72 32.58 12.18
CA THR A 139 -11.14 32.93 12.38
C THR A 139 -11.35 34.11 13.33
N ASP A 140 -10.33 34.47 14.11
CA ASP A 140 -10.44 35.50 15.14
C ASP A 140 -10.00 36.85 14.54
N SER A 141 -10.99 37.63 14.12
CA SER A 141 -10.91 39.08 13.86
C SER A 141 -10.99 39.87 15.15
#